data_AF-A0A097ZMX4-F1
#
_entry.id   AF-A0A097ZMX4-F1
#
_cell.length_a   1.000
_cell.length_b   1.000
_cell.length_c   1.000
_cell.angle_alpha   90.00
_cell.angle_beta   90.00
_cell.angle_gamma   90.00
#
_symmetry.space_group_name_H-M   'P 1'
#
loop_
_entity.id
_entity.type
_entity.pdbx_description
1 polymer ?
#
loop_
_entity_poly.entity_id
_entity_poly.type
_entity_poly.pdbx_seq_one_letter_code
_entity_poly.pdbx_strand_id
1 'polypeptide(L)'
;WVGMIPGTYDKNIEEWPQRGGANGSLRYEVELKHAANAGLNNAIKLIQPLKDKYPGISYADLFQLASATAIEEAGGPKIPMKYGRVDVSAPEQCPVEGKLPDAGPPSPAAHLREVFYRMGLNDQEIVALSGAHTLGRARPERSGWGKPETKYTKDGPGAPGGQSWTVKWLKFDNSYFK
;
A
#
# COMPACT_ATOMS: atom_id res chain seq x y z
N TRP A 1 -3.05 -3.72 1.40
CA TRP A 1 -3.54 -2.41 0.95
C TRP A 1 -2.71 -1.23 1.49
N VAL A 2 -1.77 -1.45 2.41
CA VAL A 2 -0.81 -0.41 2.87
C VAL A 2 0.26 -0.05 1.81
N GLY A 3 0.50 -0.92 0.81
CA GLY A 3 1.60 -0.76 -0.16
C GLY A 3 1.44 0.33 -1.23
N MET A 4 0.36 1.12 -1.22
CA MET A 4 0.17 2.24 -2.18
C MET A 4 -0.01 3.59 -1.50
N ILE A 5 0.06 3.65 -0.17
CA ILE A 5 0.35 4.91 0.54
C ILE A 5 1.84 5.19 0.32
N PRO A 6 2.28 6.45 0.15
CA PRO A 6 3.69 6.82 0.08
C PRO A 6 4.43 6.59 1.42
N GLY A 7 4.41 5.36 1.93
CA GLY A 7 4.80 5.00 3.30
C GLY A 7 6.31 5.10 3.57
N THR A 8 7.12 5.22 2.53
CA THR A 8 8.56 5.45 2.63
C THR A 8 8.92 6.93 2.81
N TYR A 9 7.94 7.83 2.80
CA TYR A 9 8.16 9.26 2.95
C TYR A 9 8.75 9.60 4.33
N ASP A 10 9.69 10.55 4.33
CA ASP A 10 10.26 11.16 5.52
C ASP A 10 10.20 12.69 5.39
N LYS A 11 9.40 13.32 6.26
CA LYS A 11 9.21 14.77 6.27
C LYS A 11 10.47 15.55 6.66
N ASN A 12 11.45 14.87 7.28
CA ASN A 12 12.68 15.49 7.75
C ASN A 12 13.78 15.50 6.67
N ILE A 13 13.52 14.91 5.50
CA ILE A 13 14.41 14.94 4.33
C ILE A 13 13.80 15.88 3.29
N GLU A 14 14.55 16.90 2.87
CA GLU A 14 14.06 17.91 1.94
C GLU A 14 14.12 17.43 0.48
N GLU A 15 15.23 16.77 0.13
CA GLU A 15 15.61 16.45 -1.24
C GLU A 15 14.75 15.34 -1.84
N TRP A 16 14.36 15.55 -3.10
CA TRP A 16 13.80 14.52 -3.94
C TRP A 16 14.91 13.87 -4.78
N PRO A 17 14.96 12.53 -4.88
CA PRO A 17 13.99 11.55 -4.39
C PRO A 17 14.29 10.93 -3.01
N GLN A 18 15.33 11.37 -2.30
CA GLN A 18 15.85 10.77 -1.05
C GLN A 18 14.81 10.71 0.06
N ARG A 19 13.91 11.70 0.12
CA ARG A 19 12.78 11.72 1.06
C ARG A 19 11.76 10.60 0.87
N GLY A 20 11.84 9.82 -0.22
CA GLY A 20 10.93 8.73 -0.52
C GLY A 20 9.53 9.20 -0.92
N GLY A 21 8.53 8.33 -0.74
CA GLY A 21 7.13 8.61 -1.02
C GLY A 21 6.67 8.18 -2.42
N ALA A 22 5.67 8.87 -2.98
CA ALA A 22 5.03 8.49 -4.25
C ALA A 22 5.83 8.99 -5.45
N ASN A 23 6.96 8.34 -5.74
CA ASN A 23 7.89 8.68 -6.82
C ASN A 23 8.14 7.50 -7.79
N GLY A 24 7.33 6.44 -7.70
CA GLY A 24 7.39 5.28 -8.59
C GLY A 24 8.55 4.32 -8.32
N SER A 25 9.37 4.52 -7.28
CA SER A 25 10.53 3.68 -6.96
C SER A 25 10.16 2.22 -6.69
N LEU A 26 8.98 1.97 -6.12
CA LEU A 26 8.42 0.64 -5.82
C LEU A 26 8.37 -0.32 -7.02
N ARG A 27 8.51 0.17 -8.25
CA ARG A 27 8.59 -0.71 -9.44
C ARG A 27 9.91 -1.46 -9.55
N TYR A 28 10.97 -0.98 -8.91
CA TYR A 28 12.30 -1.57 -9.00
C TYR A 28 12.43 -2.77 -8.08
N GLU A 29 13.18 -3.77 -8.54
CA GLU A 29 13.34 -5.04 -7.83
C GLU A 29 13.96 -4.88 -6.44
N VAL A 30 14.89 -3.92 -6.27
CA VAL A 30 15.52 -3.63 -4.97
C VAL A 30 14.49 -3.30 -3.89
N GLU A 31 13.51 -2.45 -4.19
CA GLU A 31 12.46 -2.10 -3.24
C GLU A 31 11.35 -3.16 -3.15
N LEU A 32 11.04 -3.85 -4.25
CA LEU A 32 10.07 -4.96 -4.25
C LEU A 32 10.53 -6.15 -3.37
N LYS A 33 11.84 -6.30 -3.17
CA LYS A 33 12.41 -7.35 -2.33
C LYS A 33 12.36 -7.04 -0.83
N HIS A 34 12.01 -5.82 -0.43
CA HIS A 34 11.80 -5.51 0.98
C HIS A 34 10.68 -6.39 1.56
N ALA A 35 10.83 -6.84 2.80
CA ALA A 35 9.93 -7.76 3.48
C ALA A 35 8.47 -7.25 3.51
N ALA A 36 8.29 -5.95 3.78
CA ALA A 36 6.96 -5.32 3.80
C ALA A 36 6.27 -5.26 2.41
N ASN A 37 7.03 -5.45 1.33
CA ASN A 37 6.54 -5.42 -0.05
C ASN A 37 6.27 -6.82 -0.63
N ALA A 38 6.36 -7.88 0.19
CA ALA A 38 6.14 -9.26 -0.23
C ALA A 38 4.82 -9.44 -1.01
N GLY A 39 4.95 -9.83 -2.28
CA GLY A 39 3.85 -10.09 -3.20
C GLY A 39 3.33 -8.89 -4.01
N LEU A 40 3.88 -7.68 -3.83
CA LEU A 40 3.50 -6.50 -4.62
C LEU A 40 3.96 -6.56 -6.08
N ASN A 41 4.95 -7.41 -6.40
CA ASN A 41 5.33 -7.71 -7.78
C ASN A 41 4.13 -8.17 -8.65
N ASN A 42 3.12 -8.83 -8.06
CA ASN A 42 1.90 -9.19 -8.76
C ASN A 42 1.07 -7.97 -9.15
N ALA A 43 1.00 -6.95 -8.29
CA ALA A 43 0.30 -5.71 -8.60
C ALA A 43 1.03 -4.93 -9.71
N ILE A 44 2.37 -4.90 -9.69
CA ILE A 44 3.18 -4.30 -10.77
C ILE A 44 2.87 -4.98 -12.11
N LYS A 45 2.84 -6.33 -12.14
CA LYS A 45 2.50 -7.10 -13.35
C LYS A 45 1.09 -6.77 -13.88
N LEU A 46 0.11 -6.55 -13.00
CA LEU A 46 -1.25 -6.18 -13.41
C LEU A 46 -1.34 -4.75 -13.97
N ILE A 47 -0.49 -3.85 -13.48
CA ILE A 47 -0.44 -2.45 -13.93
C ILE A 47 0.38 -2.29 -15.21
N GLN A 48 1.35 -3.17 -15.48
CA GLN A 48 2.27 -3.05 -16.61
C GLN A 48 1.56 -2.87 -17.98
N PRO A 49 0.51 -3.63 -18.34
CA PRO A 49 -0.19 -3.41 -19.62
C PRO A 49 -0.82 -2.02 -19.75
N LEU A 50 -1.25 -1.41 -18.64
CA LEU A 50 -1.75 -0.03 -18.64
C LEU A 50 -0.63 0.97 -18.85
N LYS A 51 0.53 0.74 -18.22
CA LYS A 51 1.72 1.57 -18.43
C LYS A 51 2.21 1.52 -19.88
N ASP A 52 2.23 0.34 -20.48
CA ASP A 52 2.65 0.13 -21.87
C ASP A 52 1.70 0.84 -22.84
N LYS A 53 0.40 0.80 -22.55
CA LYS A 53 -0.64 1.50 -23.34
C LYS A 53 -0.56 3.03 -23.21
N TYR A 54 -0.17 3.53 -22.04
CA TYR A 54 -0.12 4.97 -21.74
C TYR A 54 1.29 5.38 -21.28
N PRO A 55 2.29 5.40 -22.17
CA PRO A 55 3.69 5.62 -21.79
C PRO A 55 3.94 6.99 -21.15
N GLY A 56 3.11 8.00 -21.44
CA GLY A 56 3.21 9.34 -20.86
C GLY A 56 2.75 9.45 -19.40
N ILE A 57 2.09 8.42 -18.84
CA ILE A 57 1.75 8.37 -17.41
C ILE A 57 2.94 7.78 -16.65
N SER A 58 3.36 8.44 -15.57
CA SER A 58 4.39 7.93 -14.67
C SER A 58 3.89 6.73 -13.86
N TYR A 59 4.77 5.82 -13.47
CA TYR A 59 4.43 4.76 -12.52
C TYR A 59 3.93 5.37 -11.19
N ALA A 60 4.55 6.47 -10.75
CA ALA A 60 4.16 7.22 -9.57
C ALA A 60 2.68 7.62 -9.59
N ASP A 61 2.18 8.19 -10.69
CA ASP A 61 0.76 8.52 -10.83
C ASP A 61 -0.10 7.29 -11.06
N LEU A 62 0.36 6.33 -11.85
CA LEU A 62 -0.42 5.14 -12.17
C LEU A 62 -0.72 4.30 -10.92
N PHE A 63 0.23 4.21 -9.98
CA PHE A 63 -0.01 3.58 -8.68
C PHE A 63 -1.08 4.32 -7.90
N GLN A 64 -0.97 5.64 -7.77
CA GLN A 64 -1.92 6.42 -7.00
C GLN A 64 -3.32 6.44 -7.65
N LEU A 65 -3.38 6.46 -8.99
CA LEU A 65 -4.60 6.32 -9.77
C LEU A 65 -5.27 4.98 -9.51
N ALA A 66 -4.52 3.86 -9.61
CA ALA A 66 -5.05 2.53 -9.38
C ALA A 66 -5.58 2.36 -7.94
N SER A 67 -4.85 2.87 -6.96
CA SER A 67 -5.27 2.86 -5.55
C SER A 67 -6.57 3.64 -5.34
N ALA A 68 -6.62 4.90 -5.79
CA ALA A 68 -7.81 5.74 -5.59
C ALA A 68 -9.04 5.21 -6.34
N THR A 69 -8.86 4.74 -7.57
CA THR A 69 -9.93 4.12 -8.37
C THR A 69 -10.45 2.87 -7.68
N ALA A 70 -9.57 2.01 -7.16
CA ALA A 70 -10.00 0.80 -6.47
C ALA A 70 -10.75 1.08 -5.15
N ILE A 71 -10.48 2.20 -4.46
CA ILE A 71 -11.32 2.65 -3.33
C ILE A 71 -12.71 3.05 -3.81
N GLU A 72 -12.80 3.88 -4.86
CA GLU A 72 -14.08 4.36 -5.40
C GLU A 72 -14.94 3.20 -5.94
N GLU A 73 -14.35 2.29 -6.71
CA GLU A 73 -15.02 1.09 -7.25
C GLU A 73 -15.47 0.11 -6.15
N ALA A 74 -14.78 0.07 -5.01
CA ALA A 74 -15.19 -0.73 -3.85
C ALA A 74 -16.35 -0.08 -3.06
N GLY A 75 -16.88 1.06 -3.51
CA GLY A 75 -17.95 1.82 -2.86
C GLY A 75 -17.44 2.81 -1.81
N GLY A 76 -16.15 3.13 -1.82
CA GLY A 76 -15.53 4.13 -0.97
C GLY A 76 -15.78 5.56 -1.46
N PRO A 77 -15.28 6.56 -0.72
CA PRO A 77 -15.44 7.96 -1.11
C PRO A 77 -14.60 8.30 -2.35
N LYS A 78 -15.07 9.27 -3.14
CA LYS A 78 -14.25 9.88 -4.19
C LYS A 78 -13.11 10.66 -3.56
N ILE A 79 -11.87 10.25 -3.84
CA ILE A 79 -10.66 10.90 -3.31
C ILE A 79 -10.32 12.09 -4.23
N PRO A 80 -10.09 13.31 -3.69
CA PRO A 80 -9.72 14.47 -4.49
C PRO A 80 -8.27 14.37 -5.00
N MET A 81 -8.06 13.50 -5.98
CA MET A 81 -6.76 13.18 -6.54
C MET A 81 -6.23 14.30 -7.44
N LYS A 82 -4.92 14.52 -7.34
CA LYS A 82 -4.11 15.31 -8.27
C LYS A 82 -2.99 14.45 -8.84
N TYR A 83 -2.61 14.73 -10.08
CA TYR A 83 -1.60 14.00 -10.85
C TYR A 83 -0.48 14.96 -11.29
N GLY A 84 0.53 14.44 -11.99
CA GLY A 84 1.76 15.12 -12.34
C GLY A 84 2.98 14.65 -11.52
N ARG A 85 2.91 13.48 -10.89
CA ARG A 85 4.06 12.92 -10.16
C ARG A 85 5.13 12.46 -11.13
N VAL A 86 6.38 12.66 -10.73
CA VAL A 86 7.56 12.29 -11.51
C VAL A 86 8.10 10.95 -11.01
N ASP A 87 8.45 10.07 -11.96
CA ASP A 87 9.17 8.84 -11.65
C ASP A 87 10.63 9.14 -11.31
N VAL A 88 11.16 8.47 -10.29
CA VAL A 88 12.62 8.27 -10.18
C VAL A 88 13.14 7.61 -11.46
N SER A 89 14.39 7.84 -11.83
CA SER A 89 14.98 7.33 -13.07
C SER A 89 15.79 6.04 -12.91
N ALA A 90 16.22 5.71 -11.68
CA ALA A 90 17.14 4.61 -11.44
C ALA A 90 16.86 3.88 -10.09
N PRO A 91 17.20 2.59 -9.96
CA PRO A 91 16.97 1.81 -8.73
C PRO A 91 17.77 2.32 -7.53
N GLU A 92 18.89 3.01 -7.73
CA GLU A 92 19.72 3.61 -6.66
C GLU A 92 18.97 4.73 -5.92
N GLN A 93 17.87 5.22 -6.50
CA GLN A 93 17.00 6.24 -5.91
C GLN A 93 15.88 5.63 -5.05
N CYS A 94 15.81 4.30 -4.94
CA CYS A 94 14.90 3.64 -4.01
C CYS A 94 15.28 3.98 -2.56
N PRO A 95 14.28 4.20 -1.68
CA PRO A 95 14.54 4.32 -0.25
C PRO A 95 15.10 3.02 0.31
N VAL A 96 15.89 3.12 1.37
CA VAL A 96 16.32 1.94 2.15
C VAL A 96 15.12 1.24 2.79
N GLU A 97 15.27 -0.07 3.04
CA GLU A 97 14.30 -0.87 3.78
C GLU A 97 14.11 -0.36 5.22
N GLY A 98 12.97 -0.72 5.84
CA GLY A 98 12.67 -0.40 7.25
C GLY A 98 11.83 0.87 7.45
N LYS A 99 11.49 1.59 6.39
CA LYS A 99 10.60 2.76 6.49
C LYS A 99 9.12 2.38 6.66
N LEU A 100 8.69 1.19 6.27
CA LEU A 100 7.29 0.75 6.37
C LEU A 100 6.98 0.15 7.76
N PRO A 101 5.73 0.25 8.23
CA PRO A 101 5.36 -0.25 9.56
C PRO A 101 5.38 -1.79 9.64
N ASP A 102 5.60 -2.29 10.85
CA ASP A 102 5.53 -3.70 11.21
C ASP A 102 4.17 -3.96 11.87
N ALA A 103 3.58 -5.12 11.59
CA ALA A 103 2.32 -5.54 12.19
C ALA A 103 2.48 -6.12 13.60
N GLY A 104 3.67 -6.58 14.01
CA GLY A 104 3.93 -7.20 15.32
C GLY A 104 5.09 -6.61 16.13
N PRO A 105 5.30 -5.28 16.19
CA PRO A 105 6.35 -4.70 17.02
C PRO A 105 6.03 -4.88 18.53
N PRO A 106 7.02 -4.81 19.43
CA PRO A 106 6.80 -4.93 20.87
C PRO A 106 5.83 -3.90 21.46
N SER A 107 5.77 -2.69 20.87
CA SER A 107 4.84 -1.62 21.25
C SER A 107 4.10 -1.07 20.03
N PRO A 108 2.98 -1.68 19.62
CA PRO A 108 2.29 -1.34 18.37
C PRO A 108 1.86 0.12 18.23
N ALA A 109 1.27 0.71 19.26
CA ALA A 109 0.83 2.10 19.19
C ALA A 109 2.00 3.10 19.09
N ALA A 110 3.11 2.83 19.79
CA ALA A 110 4.30 3.67 19.71
C ALA A 110 4.96 3.56 18.33
N HIS A 111 5.07 2.33 17.79
CA HIS A 111 5.59 2.08 16.45
C HIS A 111 4.78 2.79 15.36
N LEU A 112 3.45 2.71 15.43
CA LEU A 112 2.57 3.41 14.49
C LEU A 112 2.81 4.93 14.54
N ARG A 113 2.90 5.51 15.74
CA ARG A 113 3.19 6.94 15.86
C ARG A 113 4.56 7.29 15.30
N GLU A 114 5.60 6.54 15.63
CA GLU A 114 6.95 6.75 15.09
C GLU A 114 6.94 6.79 13.56
N VAL A 115 6.39 5.74 12.94
CA VAL A 115 6.38 5.56 11.49
C VAL A 115 5.55 6.64 10.79
N PHE A 116 4.33 6.91 11.27
CA PHE A 116 3.42 7.84 10.61
C PHE A 116 3.74 9.31 10.93
N TYR A 117 4.26 9.63 12.11
CA TYR A 117 4.68 11.00 12.44
C TYR A 117 5.90 11.41 11.61
N ARG A 118 6.78 10.46 11.26
CA ARG A 118 7.86 10.67 10.27
C ARG A 118 7.31 11.03 8.90
N MET A 119 6.14 10.52 8.52
CA MET A 119 5.46 10.90 7.27
C MET A 119 4.71 12.24 7.38
N GLY A 120 4.64 12.84 8.57
CA GLY A 120 3.89 14.08 8.81
C GLY A 120 2.40 13.86 9.09
N LEU A 121 1.99 12.63 9.38
CA LEU A 121 0.60 12.28 9.66
C LEU A 121 0.33 12.30 11.18
N ASN A 122 -0.88 12.65 11.57
CA ASN A 122 -1.34 12.71 12.96
C ASN A 122 -2.13 11.45 13.38
N ASP A 123 -2.49 11.35 14.66
CA ASP A 123 -3.24 10.21 15.22
C ASP A 123 -4.58 9.94 14.50
N GLN A 124 -5.32 10.99 14.11
CA GLN A 124 -6.58 10.83 13.36
C GLN A 124 -6.32 10.19 12.00
N GLU A 125 -5.29 10.64 11.29
CA GLU A 125 -4.92 10.12 9.97
C GLU A 125 -4.42 8.68 10.06
N ILE A 126 -3.66 8.33 11.11
CA ILE A 126 -3.24 6.95 11.39
C ILE A 126 -4.46 6.03 11.49
N VAL A 127 -5.47 6.41 12.29
CA VAL A 127 -6.68 5.60 12.47
C VAL A 127 -7.49 5.53 11.18
N ALA A 128 -7.68 6.67 10.50
CA ALA A 128 -8.43 6.72 9.26
C ALA A 128 -7.83 5.83 8.16
N LEU A 129 -6.50 5.90 7.97
CA LEU A 129 -5.77 5.09 6.98
C LEU A 129 -5.77 3.61 7.36
N SER A 130 -5.73 3.28 8.66
CA SER A 130 -5.87 1.90 9.12
C SER A 130 -7.20 1.27 8.70
N GLY A 131 -8.24 2.09 8.50
CA GLY A 131 -9.54 1.69 7.94
C GLY A 131 -9.46 1.03 6.56
N ALA A 132 -8.39 1.26 5.80
CA ALA A 132 -8.18 0.59 4.51
C ALA A 132 -8.06 -0.94 4.64
N HIS A 133 -7.79 -1.47 5.84
CA HIS A 133 -7.86 -2.91 6.13
C HIS A 133 -9.28 -3.50 6.05
N THR A 134 -10.31 -2.66 5.88
CA THR A 134 -11.64 -3.11 5.46
C THR A 134 -11.59 -3.88 4.13
N LEU A 135 -10.59 -3.57 3.27
CA LEU A 135 -10.35 -4.24 2.00
C LEU A 135 -9.21 -5.26 2.09
N GLY A 136 -9.45 -6.43 1.51
CA GLY A 136 -8.46 -7.48 1.30
C GLY A 136 -8.22 -8.35 2.53
N ARG A 137 -7.03 -8.93 2.57
CA ARG A 137 -6.68 -10.04 3.46
C ARG A 137 -5.18 -10.21 3.62
N ALA A 138 -4.77 -10.74 4.77
CA ALA A 138 -3.42 -11.19 5.04
C ALA A 138 -3.21 -12.64 4.57
N ARG A 139 -1.97 -13.00 4.28
CA ARG A 139 -1.56 -14.30 3.76
C ARG A 139 -0.26 -14.73 4.44
N PRO A 140 -0.18 -15.93 5.05
CA PRO A 140 1.02 -16.37 5.76
C PRO A 140 2.23 -16.48 4.82
N GLU A 141 2.03 -16.87 3.56
CA GLU A 141 3.09 -16.96 2.54
C GLU A 141 3.60 -15.60 2.05
N ARG A 142 2.98 -14.49 2.46
CA ARG A 142 3.41 -13.13 2.13
C ARG A 142 3.97 -12.43 3.36
N SER A 143 3.08 -12.03 4.27
CA SER A 143 3.47 -11.24 5.44
C SER A 143 3.77 -12.10 6.67
N GLY A 144 3.53 -13.42 6.63
CA GLY A 144 3.57 -14.28 7.80
C GLY A 144 2.30 -14.23 8.67
N TRP A 145 1.32 -13.39 8.32
CA TRP A 145 0.12 -13.16 9.13
C TRP A 145 -1.13 -13.81 8.55
N GLY A 146 -2.03 -14.20 9.46
CA GLY A 146 -3.35 -14.74 9.13
C GLY A 146 -3.34 -16.25 8.83
N LYS A 147 -4.54 -16.81 8.69
CA LYS A 147 -4.74 -18.22 8.32
C LYS A 147 -4.52 -18.44 6.81
N PRO A 148 -4.15 -19.67 6.39
CA PRO A 148 -4.07 -20.03 4.97
C PRO A 148 -5.40 -19.84 4.22
N GLU A 149 -6.54 -20.01 4.89
CA GLU A 149 -7.87 -19.73 4.36
C GLU A 149 -8.92 -19.61 5.48
N THR A 150 -10.11 -19.11 5.12
CA THR A 150 -11.29 -19.02 5.97
C THR A 150 -12.56 -19.28 5.18
N LYS A 151 -13.71 -19.46 5.85
CA LYS A 151 -15.02 -19.57 5.19
C LYS A 151 -15.40 -18.35 4.32
N TYR A 152 -14.74 -17.21 4.50
CA TYR A 152 -15.00 -15.97 3.72
C TYR A 152 -14.08 -15.81 2.50
N THR A 153 -13.02 -16.61 2.41
CA THR A 153 -11.92 -16.39 1.46
C THR A 153 -11.57 -17.63 0.64
N LYS A 154 -12.05 -18.82 1.03
CA LYS A 154 -11.79 -20.10 0.36
C LYS A 154 -12.34 -20.20 -1.06
N ASP A 155 -13.42 -19.48 -1.37
CA ASP A 155 -14.11 -19.57 -2.67
C ASP A 155 -13.88 -18.34 -3.57
N GLY A 156 -12.97 -17.44 -3.18
CA GLY A 156 -12.74 -16.18 -3.91
C GLY A 156 -13.82 -15.12 -3.66
N PRO A 157 -14.06 -14.17 -4.59
CA PRO A 157 -13.57 -14.14 -5.98
C PRO A 157 -12.06 -13.84 -6.09
N GLY A 158 -11.50 -13.97 -7.30
CA GLY A 158 -10.04 -13.92 -7.54
C GLY A 158 -9.32 -15.12 -6.92
N ALA A 159 -8.02 -15.00 -6.65
CA ALA A 159 -7.24 -16.08 -6.03
C ALA A 159 -7.75 -16.39 -4.60
N PRO A 160 -8.22 -17.61 -4.27
CA PRO A 160 -8.74 -17.95 -2.95
C PRO A 160 -7.65 -18.00 -1.86
N GLY A 161 -8.06 -18.10 -0.59
CA GLY A 161 -7.15 -18.22 0.57
C GLY A 161 -6.83 -16.91 1.31
N GLY A 162 -6.01 -16.95 2.34
CA GLY A 162 -5.75 -15.85 3.27
C GLY A 162 -6.90 -15.57 4.25
N GLN A 163 -6.69 -14.60 5.13
CA GLN A 163 -7.65 -14.18 6.15
C GLN A 163 -7.94 -12.69 6.05
N SER A 164 -9.21 -12.33 5.86
CA SER A 164 -9.67 -10.94 5.85
C SER A 164 -9.97 -10.42 7.25
N TRP A 165 -9.91 -9.10 7.43
CA TRP A 165 -10.42 -8.44 8.64
C TRP A 165 -11.94 -8.34 8.65
N THR A 166 -12.56 -8.16 7.48
CA THR A 166 -14.01 -8.03 7.33
C THR A 166 -14.59 -9.21 6.55
N VAL A 167 -15.89 -9.47 6.74
CA VAL A 167 -16.62 -10.50 5.97
C VAL A 167 -16.70 -10.11 4.50
N LYS A 168 -17.04 -8.85 4.21
CA LYS A 168 -17.15 -8.31 2.85
C LYS A 168 -15.86 -7.58 2.46
N TRP A 169 -14.77 -8.33 2.34
CA TRP A 169 -13.41 -7.80 2.13
C TRP A 169 -13.14 -7.16 0.75
N LEU A 170 -14.18 -7.00 -0.09
CA LEU A 170 -14.14 -6.22 -1.34
C LEU A 170 -15.04 -4.99 -1.29
N LYS A 171 -15.69 -4.72 -0.17
CA LYS A 171 -16.55 -3.55 0.04
C LYS A 171 -15.81 -2.57 0.95
N PHE A 172 -15.68 -1.32 0.51
CA PHE A 172 -15.14 -0.26 1.34
C PHE A 172 -16.25 0.29 2.23
N ASP A 173 -16.18 0.00 3.52
CA ASP A 173 -17.04 0.59 4.56
C ASP A 173 -16.34 0.58 5.93
N ASN A 174 -17.03 1.03 6.97
CA ASN A 174 -16.48 1.13 8.33
C ASN A 174 -16.50 -0.18 9.14
N SER A 175 -16.76 -1.34 8.53
CA SER A 175 -16.83 -2.63 9.23
C SER A 175 -15.51 -3.03 9.90
N TYR A 176 -14.37 -2.50 9.44
CA TYR A 176 -13.08 -2.74 10.10
C TYR A 176 -13.04 -2.24 11.55
N PHE A 177 -13.81 -1.19 11.88
CA PHE A 177 -13.82 -0.59 13.21
C PHE A 177 -14.91 -1.14 14.15
N LYS A 178 -15.71 -2.11 13.69
CA LYS A 178 -16.82 -2.70 14.44
C LYS A 178 -16.46 -4.10 14.91
#